data_AF-A0A1G8CLI3-F1
#
_entry.id   AF-A0A1G8CLI3-F1
#
_cell.length_a   1.000
_cell.length_b   1.000
_cell.length_c   1.000
_cell.angle_alpha   90.00
_cell.angle_beta   90.00
_cell.angle_gamma   90.00
#
_symmetry.space_group_name_H-M   'P 1'
#
loop_
_entity.id
_entity.type
_entity.pdbx_description
1 polymer ?
#
loop_
_entity_poly.entity_id
_entity_poly.type
_entity_poly.pdbx_seq_one_letter_code
_entity_poly.pdbx_strand_id
1 'polypeptide(L)'
;MNNEPLVRAIVSALAFLDEAEDDEVDPDAAVKAAEHIVHELLKMSDADRREFEETVEAIAVASADSPAYAAYVRKLPFMVWGPEEQ
;
A
#
# COMPACT_ATOMS: atom_id res chain seq x y z
N MET A 1 -9.63 12.44 12.06
CA MET A 1 -10.49 11.42 11.43
C MET A 1 -9.67 10.15 11.38
N ASN A 2 -10.23 8.96 11.64
CA ASN A 2 -9.44 7.73 11.51
C ASN A 2 -9.25 7.43 10.00
N ASN A 3 -8.03 7.57 9.49
CA ASN A 3 -7.67 7.31 8.10
C ASN A 3 -7.38 5.82 7.84
N GLU A 4 -7.28 4.98 8.88
CA GLU A 4 -6.95 3.55 8.77
C GLU A 4 -7.82 2.80 7.75
N PRO A 5 -9.17 2.96 7.69
CA PRO A 5 -9.97 2.27 6.69
C PRO A 5 -9.61 2.65 5.25
N LEU A 6 -9.20 3.90 5.01
CA LEU A 6 -8.78 4.37 3.69
C LEU A 6 -7.41 3.82 3.32
N VAL A 7 -6.44 3.87 4.24
CA VAL A 7 -5.12 3.29 4.05
C VAL A 7 -5.23 1.78 3.82
N ARG A 8 -6.06 1.10 4.61
CA ARG A 8 -6.33 -0.34 4.43
C ARG A 8 -6.94 -0.64 3.07
N ALA A 9 -7.88 0.17 2.59
CA ALA A 9 -8.46 -0.01 1.26
C ALA A 9 -7.41 0.13 0.15
N ILE A 10 -6.49 1.09 0.27
CA ILE A 10 -5.38 1.27 -0.67
C ILE A 10 -4.44 0.06 -0.65
N VAL A 11 -4.03 -0.40 0.54
CA VAL A 11 -3.18 -1.58 0.71
C VAL A 11 -3.85 -2.82 0.13
N SER A 12 -5.14 -3.05 0.40
CA SER A 12 -5.89 -4.18 -0.13
C SER A 12 -6.05 -4.11 -1.64
N ALA A 13 -6.23 -2.93 -2.22
CA ALA A 13 -6.30 -2.76 -3.67
C ALA A 13 -4.96 -3.11 -4.33
N LEU A 14 -3.84 -2.62 -3.78
CA LEU A 14 -2.51 -2.94 -4.29
C LEU A 14 -2.18 -4.43 -4.12
N ALA A 15 -2.53 -5.03 -2.98
CA ALA A 15 -2.34 -6.47 -2.76
C ALA A 15 -3.14 -7.30 -3.77
N PHE A 16 -4.40 -6.96 -4.00
CA PHE A 16 -5.22 -7.62 -5.00
C PHE A 16 -4.62 -7.53 -6.41
N LEU A 17 -4.14 -6.34 -6.81
CA LEU A 17 -3.54 -6.16 -8.13
C LEU A 17 -2.21 -6.92 -8.30
N ASP A 18 -1.45 -7.11 -7.22
CA ASP A 18 -0.17 -7.82 -7.22
C ASP A 18 -0.33 -9.35 -7.14
N GLU A 19 -1.42 -9.82 -6.53
CA GLU A 19 -1.74 -11.25 -6.37
C GLU A 19 -2.68 -11.80 -7.46
N ALA A 20 -3.29 -10.94 -8.27
CA ALA A 20 -4.20 -11.34 -9.33
C ALA A 20 -3.47 -12.12 -10.44
N GLU A 21 -4.05 -13.25 -10.85
CA GLU A 21 -3.53 -14.04 -11.96
C GLU A 21 -3.95 -13.45 -13.32
N ASP A 22 -3.19 -13.77 -14.39
CA ASP A 22 -3.40 -13.23 -15.74
C ASP A 22 -4.80 -13.52 -16.33
N ASP A 23 -5.51 -14.52 -15.81
CA ASP A 23 -6.88 -14.88 -16.22
C ASP A 23 -7.98 -14.20 -15.38
N GLU A 24 -7.62 -13.56 -14.26
CA GLU A 24 -8.51 -12.80 -13.39
C GLU A 24 -8.51 -11.31 -13.76
N VAL A 25 -7.33 -10.73 -13.96
CA VAL A 25 -7.12 -9.32 -14.30
C VAL A 25 -6.12 -9.24 -15.45
N ASP A 26 -6.46 -8.46 -16.48
CA ASP A 26 -5.52 -8.16 -17.56
C ASP A 26 -4.22 -7.55 -16.98
N PRO A 27 -3.03 -8.13 -17.22
CA PRO A 27 -1.80 -7.70 -16.56
C PRO A 27 -1.45 -6.23 -16.82
N ASP A 28 -1.70 -5.75 -18.05
CA ASP A 28 -1.49 -4.35 -18.41
C ASP A 28 -2.44 -3.42 -17.65
N ALA A 29 -3.69 -3.83 -17.44
CA ALA A 29 -4.65 -3.09 -16.64
C ALA A 29 -4.28 -3.09 -15.15
N ALA A 30 -3.78 -4.22 -14.62
CA ALA A 30 -3.34 -4.32 -13.22
C ALA A 30 -2.19 -3.36 -12.93
N VAL A 31 -1.16 -3.37 -13.79
CA VAL A 31 -0.01 -2.46 -13.69
C VAL A 31 -0.47 -1.00 -13.76
N LYS A 32 -1.30 -0.63 -14.74
CA LYS A 32 -1.79 0.75 -14.88
C LYS A 32 -2.61 1.22 -13.67
N ALA A 33 -3.42 0.33 -13.10
CA ALA A 33 -4.19 0.65 -11.90
C ALA A 33 -3.26 0.91 -10.69
N ALA A 34 -2.25 0.06 -10.49
CA ALA A 34 -1.25 0.24 -9.45
C ALA A 34 -0.46 1.55 -9.65
N GLU A 35 -0.01 1.84 -10.88
CA GLU A 35 0.69 3.08 -11.23
C GLU A 35 -0.15 4.33 -10.93
N HIS A 36 -1.46 4.31 -11.21
CA HIS A 36 -2.34 5.43 -10.88
C HIS A 36 -2.49 5.63 -9.37
N ILE A 37 -2.61 4.54 -8.60
CA ILE A 37 -2.67 4.62 -7.13
C ILE A 37 -1.36 5.23 -6.60
N VAL A 38 -0.22 4.68 -7.02
CA VAL A 38 1.11 5.16 -6.61
C VAL A 38 1.30 6.63 -7.01
N HIS A 39 0.87 7.02 -8.21
CA HIS A 39 0.95 8.40 -8.69
C HIS A 39 0.24 9.40 -7.77
N GLU A 40 -0.92 9.05 -7.21
CA GLU A 40 -1.60 9.91 -6.25
C GLU A 40 -0.92 9.92 -4.88
N LEU A 41 -0.39 8.78 -4.40
CA LEU A 41 0.37 8.72 -3.16
C LEU A 41 1.66 9.55 -3.21
N LEU A 42 2.31 9.65 -4.38
CA LEU A 42 3.48 10.49 -4.60
C LEU A 42 3.23 12.00 -4.42
N LYS A 43 1.96 12.44 -4.40
CA LYS A 43 1.59 13.85 -4.19
C LYS A 43 1.36 14.21 -2.72
N MET A 44 1.44 13.24 -1.81
CA MET A 44 1.32 13.47 -0.37
C MET A 44 2.40 14.45 0.11
N SER A 45 2.04 15.32 1.05
CA SER A 45 3.04 16.11 1.76
C SER A 45 3.87 15.21 2.69
N ASP A 46 5.04 15.67 3.13
CA ASP A 46 5.86 14.92 4.10
C ASP A 46 5.09 14.58 5.38
N ALA A 47 4.18 15.47 5.81
CA ALA A 47 3.33 15.23 6.98
C ALA A 47 2.32 14.11 6.72
N ASP A 48 1.63 14.13 5.58
CA ASP A 48 0.65 13.10 5.21
C ASP A 48 1.34 11.74 4.97
N ARG A 49 2.55 11.75 4.39
CA ARG A 49 3.36 10.56 4.20
C ARG A 49 3.71 9.90 5.53
N ARG A 50 4.16 10.67 6.52
CA ARG A 50 4.45 10.14 7.87
C ARG A 50 3.19 9.58 8.52
N GLU A 51 2.06 10.28 8.41
CA GLU A 51 0.79 9.78 8.94
C GLU A 51 0.37 8.46 8.25
N PHE A 52 0.60 8.35 6.94
CA PHE A 52 0.37 7.13 6.17
C PHE A 52 1.28 5.98 6.63
N GLU A 53 2.58 6.24 6.81
CA GLU A 53 3.57 5.26 7.30
C GLU A 53 3.22 4.74 8.70
N GLU A 54 2.85 5.63 9.63
CA GLU A 54 2.38 5.26 10.96
C GLU A 54 1.11 4.38 10.90
N THR A 55 0.18 4.73 10.01
CA THR A 55 -1.06 3.98 9.81
C THR A 55 -0.79 2.60 9.19
N VAL A 56 0.15 2.51 8.25
CA VAL A 56 0.62 1.25 7.65
C VAL A 56 1.21 0.33 8.73
N GLU A 57 2.07 0.85 9.61
CA GLU A 57 2.65 0.05 10.69
C GLU A 57 1.57 -0.43 11.66
N ALA A 58 0.61 0.43 12.01
CA ALA A 58 -0.53 0.03 12.85
C ALA A 58 -1.36 -1.11 12.20
N ILE A 59 -1.63 -1.04 10.90
CA ILE A 59 -2.32 -2.10 10.14
C ILE A 59 -1.51 -3.39 10.16
N ALA A 60 -0.19 -3.32 9.95
CA ALA A 60 0.69 -4.48 9.95
C ALA A 60 0.73 -5.17 11.32
N VAL A 61 0.83 -4.39 12.41
CA VAL A 61 0.79 -4.92 13.79
C VAL A 61 -0.56 -5.57 14.09
N ALA A 62 -1.67 -4.94 13.68
CA ALA A 62 -3.01 -5.49 13.87
C ALA A 62 -3.27 -6.77 13.05
N SER A 63 -2.48 -7.00 12.00
CA SER A 63 -2.61 -8.16 11.11
C SER A 63 -1.60 -9.29 11.44
N ALA A 64 -1.18 -9.38 12.71
CA ALA A 64 -0.20 -10.38 13.18
C ALA A 64 -0.59 -11.84 12.86
N ASP A 65 -1.88 -12.10 12.70
CA ASP A 65 -2.44 -13.43 12.39
C ASP A 65 -2.13 -13.86 10.94
N SER A 66 -1.71 -12.92 10.08
CA SER A 66 -1.29 -13.17 8.71
C SER A 66 0.10 -12.56 8.47
N PRO A 67 1.20 -13.30 8.79
CA PRO A 67 2.56 -12.78 8.66
C PRO A 67 2.92 -12.32 7.25
N ALA A 68 2.40 -13.00 6.22
CA ALA A 68 2.63 -12.64 4.83
C ALA A 68 1.99 -11.29 4.49
N TYR A 69 0.72 -11.09 4.87
CA TYR A 69 0.02 -9.82 4.67
C TYR A 69 0.67 -8.69 5.47
N ALA A 70 1.03 -8.92 6.73
CA ALA A 70 1.73 -7.93 7.55
C ALA A 70 3.09 -7.53 6.95
N ALA A 71 3.81 -8.48 6.34
CA ALA A 71 5.07 -8.20 5.64
C ALA A 71 4.85 -7.42 4.34
N TYR A 72 3.78 -7.72 3.59
CA TYR A 72 3.39 -6.95 2.41
C TYR A 72 3.06 -5.50 2.77
N VAL A 73 2.18 -5.31 3.77
CA VAL A 73 1.75 -3.98 4.26
C VAL A 73 2.97 -3.11 4.58
N ARG A 74 3.96 -3.65 5.30
CA ARG A 74 5.19 -2.91 5.67
C ARG A 74 6.08 -2.52 4.51
N LYS A 75 6.03 -3.23 3.38
CA LYS A 75 6.83 -2.89 2.19
C LYS A 75 6.25 -1.72 1.42
N LEU A 76 4.98 -1.39 1.63
CA LEU A 76 4.25 -0.44 0.79
C LEU A 76 4.87 0.96 0.76
N PRO A 77 5.27 1.58 1.89
CA PRO A 77 5.95 2.88 1.84
C PRO A 77 7.25 2.85 1.04
N PHE A 78 8.03 1.77 1.16
CA PHE A 78 9.25 1.59 0.39
C PHE A 78 8.98 1.46 -1.12
N MET A 79 7.92 0.74 -1.51
CA MET A 79 7.54 0.58 -2.92
C MET A 79 7.10 1.91 -3.54
N VAL A 80 6.47 2.80 -2.76
CA VAL A 80 5.95 4.08 -3.25
C VAL A 80 7.03 5.18 -3.24
N TRP A 81 7.73 5.36 -2.13
CA TRP A 81 8.62 6.51 -1.91
C TRP A 81 10.11 6.16 -1.79
N GLY A 82 10.47 4.87 -1.86
CA GLY A 82 11.84 4.41 -1.65
C GLY A 82 12.24 4.35 -0.16
N PRO A 83 13.53 4.11 0.14
CA PRO A 83 14.01 4.07 1.51
C PRO A 83 13.84 5.43 2.20
N GLU A 84 13.58 5.42 3.52
CA GLU A 84 13.70 6.65 4.31
C GLU A 84 15.14 7.17 4.24
N GLU A 85 15.32 8.42 3.82
CA GLU A 85 16.60 9.10 3.96
C GLU A 85 16.85 9.33 5.47
N GLN A 86 17.91 8.71 6.00
CA GLN A 86 18.32 8.81 7.40
C GLN A 86 18.93 10.17 7.75
#